data_AF-I4YSM4-F1
#
_entry.id   AF-I4YSM4-F1
#
_cell.length_a   1.000
_cell.length_b   1.000
_cell.length_c   1.000
_cell.angle_alpha   90.00
_cell.angle_beta   90.00
_cell.angle_gamma   90.00
#
_symmetry.space_group_name_H-M   'P 1'
#
loop_
_entity.id
_entity.type
_entity.pdbx_description
1 polymer ?
#
loop_
_entity_poly.entity_id
_entity_poly.type
_entity_poly.pdbx_seq_one_letter_code
_entity_poly.pdbx_strand_id
1 'polypeptide(L)'
;MADSQNFTGQDAAQSVSALGLRWAALRGMLNSPLITAEEQRPLRDELLRELSAIEQDFSDLPSRSTMEISAKLDIAKSALRERIHGGEAWLVDLIESIQSDLHSVAHKPVAATTATTGRSPANLSRPQHQRSDDTGSSSSSPSSATSTSSETTTSSAA
;
A
#
# COMPACT_ATOMS: atom_id res chain seq x y z
N MET A 1 -25.34 -16.26 28.67
CA MET A 1 -24.00 -15.67 28.53
C MET A 1 -23.40 -16.28 27.28
N ALA A 2 -23.44 -15.57 26.16
CA ALA A 2 -22.92 -16.05 24.88
C ALA A 2 -21.66 -15.24 24.54
N ASP A 3 -20.52 -15.72 25.02
CA ASP A 3 -19.20 -15.24 24.64
C ASP A 3 -18.89 -15.76 23.23
N SER A 4 -19.52 -15.14 22.24
CA SER A 4 -19.21 -15.38 20.82
C SER A 4 -17.86 -14.74 20.50
N GLN A 5 -16.80 -15.52 20.77
CA GLN A 5 -15.58 -15.64 19.97
C GLN A 5 -15.14 -14.38 19.21
N ASN A 6 -14.38 -13.53 19.90
CA ASN A 6 -13.50 -12.53 19.30
C ASN A 6 -12.21 -13.17 18.73
N PHE A 7 -12.33 -14.32 18.06
CA PHE A 7 -11.20 -15.07 17.50
C PHE A 7 -10.63 -14.42 16.23
N THR A 8 -11.40 -13.55 15.57
CA THR A 8 -10.95 -12.80 14.39
C THR A 8 -10.14 -11.56 14.73
N GLY A 9 -10.16 -11.10 15.99
CA GLY A 9 -9.42 -9.91 16.44
C GLY A 9 -7.94 -10.17 16.74
N GLN A 10 -7.60 -11.35 17.28
CA GLN A 10 -6.21 -11.68 17.68
C GLN A 10 -5.30 -12.02 16.50
N ASP A 11 -5.79 -12.76 15.50
CA ASP A 11 -5.01 -13.03 14.27
C ASP A 11 -4.85 -11.78 13.41
N ALA A 12 -5.88 -10.91 13.37
CA ALA A 12 -5.78 -9.62 12.72
C ALA A 12 -4.76 -8.70 13.41
N ALA A 13 -4.68 -8.74 14.75
CA ALA A 13 -3.73 -7.98 15.55
C ALA A 13 -2.25 -8.36 15.30
N GLN A 14 -2.00 -9.58 14.78
CA GLN A 14 -0.67 -10.09 14.45
C GLN A 14 -0.37 -10.07 12.94
N SER A 15 -1.25 -9.50 12.11
CA SER A 15 -0.97 -9.39 10.68
C SER A 15 0.09 -8.30 10.41
N VAL A 16 0.92 -8.51 9.38
CA VAL A 16 1.92 -7.54 8.90
C VAL A 16 1.27 -6.18 8.62
N SER A 17 0.07 -6.17 8.03
CA SER A 17 -0.67 -4.94 7.74
C SER A 17 -1.16 -4.22 9.00
N ALA A 18 -1.67 -4.95 10.00
CA ALA A 18 -2.09 -4.35 11.26
C ALA A 18 -0.92 -3.79 12.06
N LEU A 19 0.20 -4.51 12.11
CA LEU A 19 1.44 -4.01 12.70
C LEU A 19 1.96 -2.77 11.95
N GLY A 20 1.84 -2.74 10.62
CA GLY A 20 2.25 -1.60 9.81
C GLY A 20 1.41 -0.35 10.07
N LEU A 21 0.09 -0.53 10.25
CA LEU A 21 -0.80 0.56 10.63
C LEU A 21 -0.48 1.09 12.04
N ARG A 22 -0.28 0.19 13.00
CA ARG A 22 0.11 0.56 14.38
C ARG A 22 1.44 1.31 14.40
N TRP A 23 2.43 0.82 13.64
CA TRP A 23 3.71 1.49 13.45
C TRP A 23 3.54 2.92 12.93
N ALA A 24 2.80 3.09 11.83
CA ALA A 24 2.57 4.39 11.23
C ALA A 24 1.88 5.36 12.19
N ALA A 25 0.90 4.88 12.97
CA ALA A 25 0.23 5.67 13.99
C ALA A 25 1.19 6.12 15.10
N LEU A 26 1.99 5.21 15.66
CA LEU A 26 2.98 5.54 16.69
C LEU A 26 4.04 6.52 16.17
N ARG A 27 4.52 6.34 14.93
CA ARG A 27 5.40 7.29 14.26
C ARG A 27 4.76 8.67 14.13
N GLY A 28 3.50 8.73 13.72
CA GLY A 28 2.75 9.99 13.66
C GLY A 28 2.63 10.67 15.03
N MET A 29 2.38 9.90 16.09
CA MET A 29 2.32 10.42 17.46
C MET A 29 3.68 10.93 17.95
N LEU A 30 4.77 10.22 17.66
CA LEU A 30 6.14 10.63 18.02
C LEU A 30 6.61 11.88 17.27
N ASN A 31 6.13 12.09 16.05
CA ASN A 31 6.39 13.29 15.25
C ASN A 31 5.47 14.47 15.61
N SER A 32 4.53 14.29 16.55
CA SER A 32 3.64 15.37 16.99
C SER A 32 4.39 16.40 17.84
N PRO A 33 4.25 17.72 17.57
CA PRO A 33 4.83 18.76 18.42
C PRO A 33 4.32 18.73 19.88
N LEU A 34 3.18 18.09 20.12
CA LEU A 34 2.59 17.98 21.46
C LEU A 34 3.42 17.09 22.38
N ILE A 35 4.16 16.12 21.82
CA ILE A 35 4.91 15.13 22.61
C ILE A 35 6.38 15.49 22.83
N THR A 36 6.83 16.63 22.28
CA THR A 36 8.18 17.16 22.51
C THR A 36 8.29 18.00 23.78
N ALA A 37 7.16 18.32 24.41
CA ALA A 37 7.15 19.00 25.71
C ALA A 37 7.76 18.10 26.80
N GLU A 38 8.54 18.68 27.70
CA GLU A 38 9.23 17.96 28.78
C GLU A 38 8.27 17.14 29.67
N GLU A 39 7.07 17.67 29.88
CA GLU A 39 5.99 17.02 30.64
C GLU A 39 5.51 15.70 30.00
N GLN A 40 5.70 15.56 28.69
CA GLN A 40 5.30 14.38 27.92
C GLN A 40 6.44 13.38 27.72
N ARG A 41 7.61 13.61 28.34
CA ARG A 41 8.75 12.69 28.26
C ARG A 41 8.39 11.23 28.63
N PRO A 42 7.62 10.95 29.71
CA PRO A 42 7.24 9.57 30.03
C PRO A 42 6.38 8.92 28.95
N LEU A 43 5.47 9.68 28.32
CA LEU A 43 4.65 9.19 27.22
C LEU A 43 5.50 8.92 25.97
N ARG A 44 6.47 9.79 25.68
CA ARG A 44 7.41 9.60 24.58
C ARG A 44 8.22 8.31 24.76
N ASP A 45 8.74 8.06 25.96
CA ASP A 45 9.51 6.86 26.27
C ASP A 45 8.66 5.59 26.10
N GLU A 46 7.40 5.65 26.54
CA GLU A 46 6.44 4.57 26.35
C GLU A 46 6.14 4.30 24.88
N LEU A 47 5.94 5.35 24.07
CA LEU A 47 5.73 5.19 22.63
C LEU A 47 6.96 4.59 21.93
N LEU A 48 8.17 4.95 22.34
CA LEU A 48 9.41 4.34 21.82
C LEU A 48 9.56 2.87 22.24
N ARG A 49 9.13 2.53 23.45
CA ARG A 49 9.08 1.15 23.94
C ARG A 49 8.11 0.31 23.11
N GLU A 50 6.88 0.81 22.90
CA GLU A 50 5.88 0.16 22.05
C GLU A 50 6.34 0.03 20.59
N LEU A 51 7.02 1.06 20.07
CA LEU A 51 7.57 1.03 18.73
C LEU A 51 8.63 -0.09 18.59
N SER A 52 9.52 -0.22 19.58
CA SER A 52 10.54 -1.29 19.61
C SER A 52 9.92 -2.68 19.72
N ALA A 53 8.83 -2.83 20.50
CA ALA A 53 8.09 -4.09 20.58
C ALA A 53 7.51 -4.49 19.21
N ILE A 54 6.95 -3.52 18.47
CA ILE A 54 6.44 -3.77 17.12
C ILE A 54 7.56 -4.13 16.13
N GLU A 55 8.76 -3.52 16.23
CA GLU A 55 9.92 -3.93 15.40
C GLU A 55 10.22 -5.43 15.58
N GLN A 56 10.20 -5.89 16.83
CA GLN A 56 10.44 -7.29 17.17
C GLN A 56 9.29 -8.20 16.68
N ASP A 57 8.03 -7.78 16.84
CA ASP A 57 6.89 -8.54 16.31
C ASP A 57 7.01 -8.72 14.78
N PHE A 58 7.48 -7.68 14.06
CA PHE A 58 7.73 -7.77 12.64
C PHE A 58 8.84 -8.74 12.26
N SER A 59 9.89 -8.90 13.07
CA SER A 59 10.96 -9.88 12.78
C SER A 59 10.48 -11.32 12.92
N ASP A 60 9.58 -11.57 13.86
CA ASP A 60 9.17 -12.92 14.24
C ASP A 60 8.06 -13.48 13.33
N LEU A 61 7.27 -12.61 12.70
CA LEU A 61 6.24 -13.02 11.77
C LEU A 61 6.83 -13.56 10.46
N PRO A 62 6.38 -14.68 9.90
CA PRO A 62 6.74 -15.07 8.54
C PRO A 62 5.95 -14.26 7.51
N SER A 63 6.60 -13.82 6.43
CA SER A 63 5.91 -13.19 5.30
C SER A 63 5.30 -14.24 4.37
N ARG A 64 4.02 -14.09 4.02
CA ARG A 64 3.26 -15.02 3.17
C ARG A 64 3.06 -14.52 1.74
N SER A 65 3.33 -13.25 1.48
CA SER A 65 3.16 -12.62 0.17
C SER A 65 4.28 -11.61 -0.12
N THR A 66 4.55 -11.32 -1.40
CA THR A 66 5.50 -10.27 -1.78
C THR A 66 5.10 -8.91 -1.20
N MET A 67 3.80 -8.63 -1.13
CA MET A 67 3.29 -7.40 -0.50
C MET A 67 3.69 -7.30 0.97
N GLU A 68 3.61 -8.39 1.73
CA GLU A 68 4.06 -8.42 3.12
C GLU A 68 5.58 -8.25 3.24
N ILE A 69 6.35 -8.82 2.31
CA ILE A 69 7.81 -8.60 2.25
C ILE A 69 8.11 -7.12 2.01
N SER A 70 7.46 -6.50 1.02
CA SER A 70 7.61 -5.07 0.73
C SER A 70 7.27 -4.20 1.95
N ALA A 71 6.15 -4.48 2.62
CA ALA A 71 5.74 -3.76 3.82
C ALA A 71 6.79 -3.87 4.94
N LYS A 72 7.35 -5.06 5.18
CA LYS A 72 8.43 -5.22 6.17
C LYS A 72 9.70 -4.47 5.80
N LEU A 73 10.07 -4.47 4.52
CA LEU A 73 11.22 -3.72 4.04
C LEU A 73 11.01 -2.21 4.21
N ASP A 74 9.79 -1.69 4.00
CA ASP A 74 9.46 -0.29 4.25
C ASP A 74 9.63 0.07 5.73
N ILE A 75 9.15 -0.79 6.63
CA ILE A 75 9.28 -0.61 8.07
C ILE A 75 10.76 -0.65 8.48
N ALA A 76 11.50 -1.67 8.03
CA ALA A 76 12.93 -1.80 8.30
C ALA A 76 13.72 -0.60 7.78
N LYS A 77 13.40 -0.11 6.57
CA LYS A 77 13.99 1.10 5.99
C LYS A 77 13.71 2.32 6.86
N SER A 78 12.47 2.48 7.33
CA SER A 78 12.08 3.60 8.20
C SER A 78 12.78 3.56 9.56
N ALA A 79 12.86 2.38 10.19
CA ALA A 79 13.54 2.19 11.46
C ALA A 79 15.05 2.42 11.34
N LEU A 80 15.66 1.93 10.26
CA LEU A 80 17.08 2.07 10.00
C LEU A 80 17.46 3.54 9.77
N ARG A 81 16.68 4.30 9.00
CA ARG A 81 16.94 5.72 8.72
C ARG A 81 17.10 6.58 9.98
N GLU A 82 16.45 6.22 11.07
CA GLU A 82 16.57 6.95 12.34
C GLU A 82 17.74 6.53 13.20
N ARG A 83 18.25 5.30 13.00
CA ARG A 83 19.35 4.74 13.79
C ARG A 83 20.71 5.01 13.15
N ILE A 84 20.76 5.21 11.82
CA ILE A 84 22.02 5.46 11.11
C ILE A 84 22.68 6.76 11.60
N HIS A 85 23.86 6.61 12.19
CA HIS A 85 24.78 7.71 12.48
C HIS A 85 26.06 7.48 11.69
N GLY A 86 26.20 8.14 10.53
CA GLY A 86 27.46 8.22 9.76
C GLY A 86 28.02 6.89 9.24
N GLY A 87 27.79 6.60 7.95
CA GLY A 87 28.50 5.56 7.19
C GLY A 87 27.65 4.36 6.74
N GLU A 88 26.49 4.14 7.33
CA GLU A 88 25.60 3.00 7.02
C GLU A 88 24.49 3.33 6.01
N ALA A 89 24.59 4.47 5.32
CA ALA A 89 23.61 4.89 4.30
C ALA A 89 23.43 3.84 3.19
N TRP A 90 24.50 3.10 2.87
CA TRP A 90 24.48 2.01 1.89
C TRP A 90 23.46 0.91 2.22
N LEU A 91 23.11 0.72 3.50
CA LEU A 91 22.14 -0.29 3.90
C LEU A 91 20.70 0.12 3.53
N VAL A 92 20.40 1.43 3.55
CA VAL A 92 19.14 1.96 3.02
C VAL A 92 19.07 1.75 1.51
N ASP A 93 20.18 1.99 0.80
CA ASP A 93 20.28 1.77 -0.65
C ASP A 93 20.14 0.28 -1.00
N LEU A 94 20.72 -0.62 -0.19
CA LEU A 94 20.57 -2.06 -0.35
C LEU A 94 19.11 -2.49 -0.19
N ILE A 95 18.40 -1.99 0.83
CA ILE A 95 16.97 -2.30 1.03
C ILE A 95 16.16 -1.83 -0.18
N GLU A 96 16.47 -0.66 -0.74
CA GLU A 96 15.81 -0.13 -1.95
C GLU A 96 16.09 -0.98 -3.19
N SER A 97 17.33 -1.44 -3.37
CA SER A 97 17.69 -2.39 -4.44
C SER A 97 16.89 -3.69 -4.31
N ILE A 98 16.82 -4.29 -3.12
CA ILE A 98 16.05 -5.52 -2.87
C ILE A 98 14.57 -5.30 -3.16
N GLN A 99 14.00 -4.16 -2.79
CA GLN A 99 12.62 -3.82 -3.13
C GLN A 99 12.42 -3.76 -4.65
N SER A 100 13.34 -3.13 -5.39
CA SER A 100 13.29 -3.07 -6.86
C SER A 100 13.31 -4.47 -7.48
N ASP A 101 14.20 -5.34 -7.00
CA ASP A 101 14.31 -6.72 -7.45
C ASP A 101 13.04 -7.53 -7.16
N LEU A 102 12.45 -7.37 -5.97
CA LEU A 102 11.18 -8.01 -5.62
C LEU A 102 10.04 -7.61 -6.55
N HIS A 103 9.96 -6.33 -6.91
CA HIS A 103 8.97 -5.86 -7.90
C HIS A 103 9.23 -6.48 -9.28
N SER A 104 10.49 -6.57 -9.71
CA SER A 104 10.87 -7.22 -10.98
C SER A 104 10.46 -8.70 -11.02
N VAL A 105 10.67 -9.43 -9.92
CA VAL A 105 10.29 -10.85 -9.79
C VAL A 105 8.76 -11.03 -9.75
N ALA A 106 8.04 -10.18 -9.02
CA ALA A 106 6.58 -10.22 -8.94
C ALA A 106 5.88 -9.88 -10.27
N HIS A 107 6.52 -9.02 -11.08
CA HIS A 107 6.01 -8.64 -12.41
C HIS A 107 6.44 -9.56 -13.53
N LYS A 108 7.25 -10.62 -13.28
CA LYS A 108 7.49 -11.64 -14.29
C LYS A 108 6.17 -12.38 -14.51
N PRO A 109 5.46 -12.18 -15.65
CA PRO A 109 4.29 -12.98 -15.92
C PRO A 109 4.76 -14.43 -15.92
N VAL A 110 4.04 -15.28 -15.21
CA VAL A 110 4.11 -16.73 -15.40
C VAL A 110 3.60 -17.01 -16.80
N ALA A 111 4.42 -16.72 -17.79
CA ALA A 111 4.26 -17.17 -19.15
C ALA A 111 4.82 -18.59 -19.21
N ALA A 112 3.89 -19.54 -19.34
CA ALA A 112 4.10 -20.89 -19.84
C ALA A 112 4.84 -21.91 -18.93
N THR A 113 4.08 -22.54 -18.02
CA THR A 113 4.16 -24.01 -17.79
C THR A 113 2.88 -24.52 -17.12
N THR A 114 1.79 -24.62 -17.88
CA THR A 114 0.78 -25.70 -17.83
C THR A 114 -0.25 -25.48 -18.95
N ALA A 115 0.25 -25.49 -20.18
CA ALA A 115 -0.56 -25.78 -21.35
C ALA A 115 -0.87 -27.29 -21.37
N THR A 116 -1.78 -27.78 -20.51
CA THR A 116 -2.50 -29.06 -20.69
C THR A 116 -3.68 -29.10 -19.72
N THR A 117 -4.84 -28.61 -20.14
CA THR A 117 -6.16 -29.30 -20.07
C THR A 117 -7.26 -28.30 -20.39
N GLY A 118 -7.70 -28.35 -21.64
CA GLY A 118 -9.10 -28.28 -22.05
C GLY A 118 -9.94 -27.13 -21.51
N ARG A 119 -10.05 -26.06 -22.31
CA ARG A 119 -11.33 -25.50 -22.76
C ARG A 119 -11.07 -24.50 -23.88
N SER A 120 -11.21 -24.97 -25.11
CA SER A 120 -11.32 -24.10 -26.29
C SER A 120 -12.47 -23.10 -26.11
N PRO A 121 -12.27 -21.79 -26.28
CA PRO A 121 -13.37 -20.90 -26.58
C PRO A 121 -13.71 -21.06 -28.07
N ALA A 122 -14.27 -22.22 -28.43
CA ALA A 122 -14.94 -22.38 -29.70
C ALA A 122 -16.31 -21.70 -29.59
N ASN A 123 -16.40 -20.44 -30.03
CA ASN A 123 -17.63 -19.84 -30.56
C ASN A 123 -17.30 -18.53 -31.30
N LEU A 124 -16.51 -18.65 -32.37
CA LEU A 124 -16.57 -17.73 -33.50
C LEU A 124 -17.65 -18.25 -34.46
N SER A 125 -18.90 -17.89 -34.20
CA SER A 125 -19.98 -18.02 -35.18
C SER A 125 -20.85 -16.77 -35.07
N ARG A 126 -20.44 -15.71 -35.76
CA ARG A 126 -21.25 -14.54 -36.06
C ARG A 126 -22.01 -14.84 -37.34
N PRO A 127 -23.33 -15.09 -37.34
CA PRO A 127 -24.12 -14.99 -38.56
C PRO A 127 -24.34 -13.50 -38.83
N GLN A 128 -23.72 -13.04 -39.91
CA GLN A 128 -24.20 -11.89 -40.67
C GLN A 128 -25.66 -12.15 -41.05
N HIS A 129 -26.59 -11.28 -40.66
CA HIS A 129 -27.76 -11.00 -41.50
C HIS A 129 -27.88 -9.50 -41.68
N GLN A 130 -27.90 -9.15 -42.95
CA GLN A 130 -27.87 -7.83 -43.54
C GLN A 130 -29.29 -7.47 -44.01
N ARG A 131 -29.68 -6.21 -43.75
CA ARG A 131 -30.77 -5.40 -44.37
C ARG A 131 -32.22 -5.85 -44.09
N SER A 132 -33.20 -4.94 -43.93
CA SER A 132 -33.38 -3.64 -44.59
C SER A 132 -34.01 -2.55 -43.70
N ASP A 133 -33.81 -1.32 -44.16
CA ASP A 133 -34.26 0.00 -43.72
C ASP A 133 -35.76 0.10 -43.38
N ASP A 134 -36.13 0.94 -42.39
CA ASP A 134 -36.89 2.17 -42.59
C ASP A 134 -37.15 2.92 -41.25
N THR A 135 -36.80 4.22 -41.26
CA THR A 135 -37.47 5.32 -40.53
C THR A 135 -37.40 5.43 -39.00
N GLY A 136 -36.78 6.52 -38.52
CA GLY A 136 -37.22 7.15 -37.26
C GLY A 136 -36.15 7.84 -36.41
N SER A 137 -35.73 9.04 -36.84
CA SER A 137 -35.44 10.22 -36.03
C SER A 137 -34.51 10.18 -34.79
N SER A 138 -33.56 11.14 -34.82
CA SER A 138 -32.97 11.91 -33.71
C SER A 138 -32.03 11.19 -32.73
N SER A 139 -30.88 11.73 -32.29
CA SER A 139 -30.00 12.83 -32.68
C SER A 139 -28.81 12.81 -31.71
N SER A 140 -27.61 13.12 -32.22
CA SER A 140 -26.45 13.73 -31.54
C SER A 140 -25.77 13.04 -30.34
N SER A 141 -24.66 12.38 -30.67
CA SER A 141 -23.27 12.47 -30.15
C SER A 141 -22.94 13.00 -28.74
N PRO A 142 -21.85 12.46 -28.13
CA PRO A 142 -21.32 12.86 -26.82
C PRO A 142 -20.48 14.14 -26.94
N SER A 143 -20.50 14.99 -25.90
CA SER A 143 -19.61 16.16 -25.82
C SER A 143 -18.78 16.12 -24.54
N SER A 144 -17.47 16.08 -24.75
CA SER A 144 -16.40 16.41 -23.82
C SER A 144 -16.51 17.86 -23.33
N ALA A 145 -16.16 18.13 -22.07
CA ALA A 145 -15.64 19.44 -21.68
C ALA A 145 -14.84 19.34 -20.38
N THR A 146 -13.52 19.42 -20.55
CA THR A 146 -12.54 19.99 -19.62
C THR A 146 -13.03 21.30 -19.02
N SER A 147 -12.78 21.54 -17.74
CA SER A 147 -12.70 22.89 -17.17
C SER A 147 -11.66 22.92 -16.07
N THR A 148 -10.42 23.13 -16.52
CA THR A 148 -9.35 23.78 -15.79
C THR A 148 -9.75 25.22 -15.55
N SER A 149 -9.72 25.72 -14.31
CA SER A 149 -9.57 27.14 -14.02
C SER A 149 -8.95 27.33 -12.65
N SER A 150 -7.66 27.61 -12.71
CA SER A 150 -6.82 28.33 -11.75
C SER A 150 -7.40 29.69 -11.40
N GLU A 151 -7.33 30.09 -10.13
CA GLU A 151 -7.10 31.49 -9.79
C GLU A 151 -6.25 31.61 -8.52
N THR A 152 -5.03 32.09 -8.71
CA THR A 152 -4.09 32.57 -7.71
C THR A 152 -4.07 34.08 -7.86
N THR A 153 -4.46 34.82 -6.83
CA THR A 153 -4.09 36.25 -6.74
C THR A 153 -3.62 36.57 -5.33
N THR A 154 -2.31 36.77 -5.26
CA THR A 154 -1.54 37.45 -4.24
C THR A 154 -1.75 38.97 -4.32
N SER A 155 -1.71 39.66 -3.17
CA SER A 155 -1.46 41.11 -2.94
C SER A 155 -1.91 41.38 -1.49
N SER A 156 -1.12 41.64 -0.45
CA SER A 156 0.11 42.43 -0.21
C SER A 156 -0.07 43.95 -0.28
N ALA A 157 0.28 44.60 0.84
CA ALA A 157 0.49 46.04 1.10
C ALA A 157 -0.78 46.94 1.14
N ALA A 158 -0.99 47.84 2.11
CA ALA A 158 -0.16 48.44 3.15
C ALA A 158 -1.05 48.89 4.32
#